data_AF-A0A5C5SGW8-F1
#
_entry.id   AF-A0A5C5SGW8-F1
#
_cell.length_a   1.000
_cell.length_b   1.000
_cell.length_c   1.000
_cell.angle_alpha   90.00
_cell.angle_beta   90.00
_cell.angle_gamma   90.00
#
_symmetry.space_group_name_H-M   'P 1'
#
loop_
_entity.id
_entity.type
_entity.pdbx_description
1 polymer ?
#
loop_
_entity_poly.entity_id
_entity_poly.type
_entity_poly.pdbx_seq_one_letter_code
_entity_poly.pdbx_strand_id
1 'polypeptide(L)' 'MPKKFNLIYHFVDGDTWGGEEVDVHVAADEISDHFTQNLCQPDVELVSHSTNEKKLVKDLKSVELVFRW' A
#
# COMPACT_ATOMS: atom_id res chain seq x y z
N MET A 1 -20.11 5.89 9.13
CA MET A 1 -18.74 6.35 9.48
C MET A 1 -17.80 5.75 8.45
N PRO A 2 -16.94 6.54 7.78
CA PRO A 2 -15.89 5.97 6.95
C PRO A 2 -15.04 5.06 7.83
N LYS A 3 -14.79 3.83 7.37
CA LYS A 3 -13.81 2.98 8.02
C LYS A 3 -12.43 3.51 7.61
N LYS A 4 -11.44 3.37 8.47
CA LYS A 4 -10.05 3.66 8.12
C LYS A 4 -9.27 2.37 8.17
N PHE A 5 -8.31 2.20 7.28
CA PHE A 5 -7.30 1.16 7.41
C PHE A 5 -5.92 1.76 7.27
N ASN A 6 -4.94 1.09 7.86
CA ASN A 6 -3.53 1.39 7.59
C ASN A 6 -3.04 0.48 6.47
N LEU A 7 -2.42 1.08 5.46
CA LEU A 7 -1.74 0.36 4.39
C LEU A 7 -0.27 0.16 4.77
N ILE A 8 0.21 -1.08 4.70
CA ILE A 8 1.60 -1.44 5.04
C ILE A 8 2.20 -2.27 3.91
N TYR A 9 3.32 -1.81 3.37
CA TYR A 9 4.13 -2.47 2.36
C TYR A 9 5.29 -3.21 3.01
N HIS A 10 5.44 -4.51 2.71
CA HIS A 10 6.58 -5.31 3.12
C HIS A 10 7.44 -5.63 1.90
N PHE A 11 8.74 -5.35 1.99
CA PHE A 11 9.69 -5.54 0.90
C PHE A 11 10.52 -6.82 1.06
N VAL A 12 11.10 -7.29 -0.04
CA VAL A 12 11.92 -8.51 -0.08
C VAL A 12 13.23 -8.38 0.70
N ASP A 13 13.74 -7.16 0.86
CA ASP A 13 14.94 -6.84 1.65
C ASP A 13 14.69 -6.81 3.17
N GLY A 14 13.43 -6.96 3.59
CA GLY A 14 13.01 -6.95 5.00
C GLY A 14 12.52 -5.60 5.49
N ASP A 15 12.62 -4.54 4.68
CA ASP A 15 12.06 -3.24 5.04
C ASP A 15 10.54 -3.27 5.03
N THR A 16 9.95 -2.37 5.81
CA THR A 16 8.51 -2.19 5.87
C THR A 16 8.20 -0.70 5.83
N TRP A 17 7.36 -0.28 4.88
CA TRP A 17 6.88 1.11 4.75
C TRP A 17 5.38 1.15 4.96
N GLY A 18 4.86 2.24 5.52
CA GLY A 18 3.42 2.45 5.66
C GLY A 18 2.99 2.76 7.08
N GLY A 19 1.72 2.49 7.39
CA GLY A 19 1.05 2.97 8.59
C GLY A 19 0.24 4.25 8.36
N GLU A 20 0.09 4.68 7.11
CA GLU A 20 -0.73 5.82 6.71
C GLU A 20 -2.21 5.43 6.75
N GLU A 21 -3.02 6.29 7.37
CA GLU A 21 -4.47 6.10 7.42
C GLU A 21 -5.06 6.41 6.04
N VAL A 22 -5.66 5.40 5.42
CA VAL A 22 -6.44 5.55 4.19
C VAL A 22 -7.92 5.56 4.57
N ASP A 23 -8.62 6.62 4.19
CA ASP A 23 -10.07 6.73 4.37
C ASP A 23 -10.80 5.78 3.41
N VAL A 24 -11.58 4.85 3.96
CA VAL A 24 -12.54 4.01 3.22
C VAL A 24 -13.82 4.82 3.05
N HIS A 25 -13.78 5.84 2.20
CA HIS A 25 -14.97 6.28 1.45
C HIS A 25 -15.15 5.47 0.15
N VAL A 26 -14.16 4.63 -0.10
CA VAL A 26 -13.77 4.08 -1.38
C VAL A 26 -14.13 2.61 -1.25
N ALA A 27 -15.12 2.14 -2.00
CA ALA A 27 -15.68 0.81 -1.79
C ALA A 27 -14.59 -0.26 -2.05
N ALA A 28 -14.81 -1.51 -1.60
CA ALA A 28 -13.79 -2.57 -1.68
C ALA A 28 -13.28 -2.81 -3.13
N ASP A 29 -14.07 -2.42 -4.13
CA ASP A 29 -13.75 -2.35 -5.54
C ASP A 29 -12.64 -1.35 -5.86
N GLU A 30 -12.67 -0.14 -5.33
CA GLU A 30 -11.64 0.87 -5.60
C GLU A 30 -10.31 0.54 -4.88
N ILE A 31 -10.37 -0.16 -3.74
CA ILE A 31 -9.16 -0.78 -3.15
C ILE A 31 -8.59 -1.78 -4.16
N SER A 32 -9.43 -2.71 -4.66
CA SER A 32 -9.03 -3.67 -5.68
C SER A 32 -8.45 -3.00 -6.93
N ASP A 33 -9.02 -1.90 -7.39
CA ASP A 33 -8.52 -1.15 -8.55
C ASP A 33 -7.17 -0.51 -8.29
N HIS A 34 -6.95 0.08 -7.11
CA HIS A 34 -5.65 0.62 -6.73
C HIS A 34 -4.57 -0.46 -6.73
N PHE A 35 -4.88 -1.64 -6.17
CA PHE A 35 -3.98 -2.80 -6.20
C PHE A 35 -3.75 -3.32 -7.62
N THR A 36 -4.82 -3.43 -8.41
CA THR A 36 -4.77 -4.03 -9.76
C THR A 36 -4.06 -3.12 -10.77
N GLN A 37 -4.22 -1.80 -10.65
CA GLN A 37 -3.63 -0.86 -11.59
C GLN A 37 -2.17 -0.53 -11.25
N ASN A 38 -1.85 -0.37 -9.96
CA ASN A 38 -0.52 0.10 -9.54
C ASN A 38 0.41 -1.03 -9.10
N LEU A 39 -0.11 -2.09 -8.48
CA LEU A 39 0.71 -3.15 -7.88
C LEU A 39 0.80 -4.42 -8.75
N CYS A 40 0.08 -4.49 -9.88
CA CYS A 40 0.28 -5.56 -10.86
C CYS A 40 1.44 -5.29 -11.85
N GLN A 41 1.99 -4.07 -11.86
CA GLN A 41 3.09 -3.71 -12.75
C GLN A 41 4.42 -3.68 -11.97
N PRO A 42 5.38 -4.58 -12.27
CA PRO A 42 6.60 -4.73 -11.46
C PRO A 42 7.51 -3.50 -11.46
N ASP A 43 7.45 -2.69 -12.52
CA ASP A 43 8.32 -1.52 -12.72
C ASP A 43 7.72 -0.20 -12.18
N VAL A 44 6.56 -0.26 -11.51
CA VAL A 44 5.98 0.92 -10.85
C VAL A 44 6.84 1.32 -9.65
N GLU A 45 7.17 2.60 -9.53
CA GLU A 45 7.85 3.18 -8.37
C GLU A 45 6.85 3.45 -7.24
N LEU A 46 7.08 2.85 -6.10
CA LEU A 46 6.48 3.21 -4.82
C LEU A 46 7.37 4.25 -4.14
N VAL A 47 6.76 5.32 -3.62
CA VAL A 47 7.45 6.39 -2.91
C VAL A 47 6.97 6.40 -1.47
N SER A 48 7.91 6.28 -0.52
CA SER A 48 7.62 6.44 0.91
C SER A 48 7.30 7.90 1.20
N HIS A 49 6.12 8.22 1.74
CA HIS A 49 5.82 9.62 2.10
C HIS A 49 6.60 10.09 3.34
N SER A 50 7.12 9.16 4.16
CA SER A 50 7.87 9.48 5.38
C SER A 50 9.35 9.76 5.13
N THR A 51 9.97 9.03 4.21
CA THR A 51 11.43 9.10 3.94
C THR A 51 11.76 9.63 2.54
N ASN A 52 10.75 9.78 1.67
CA ASN A 52 10.91 10.09 0.24
C ASN A 52 11.78 9.08 -0.52
N GLU A 53 12.03 7.91 0.07
CA GLU A 53 12.71 6.80 -0.57
C GLU A 53 11.83 6.19 -1.65
N LYS A 54 12.47 5.63 -2.68
CA LYS A 54 11.79 4.97 -3.79
C LYS A 54 12.16 3.51 -3.85
N LYS A 55 11.15 2.65 -4.02
CA LYS A 55 11.31 1.21 -4.26
C LYS A 55 10.39 0.78 -5.40
N LEU A 56 10.71 -0.32 -6.07
CA LEU A 56 9.88 -0.82 -7.16
C LEU A 56 8.86 -1.84 -6.62
N VAL A 57 7.71 -1.95 -7.28
CA VAL A 57 6.70 -2.96 -6.96
C VAL A 57 7.25 -4.39 -7.05
N LYS A 58 8.21 -4.66 -7.94
CA LYS A 58 8.88 -5.97 -7.99
C LYS A 58 9.64 -6.32 -6.70
N ASP A 59 10.01 -5.33 -5.91
CA ASP A 59 10.71 -5.50 -4.63
C ASP A 59 9.70 -5.68 -3.48
N LEU A 60 8.39 -5.62 -3.77
CA LEU A 60 7.32 -5.84 -2.82
C LEU A 60 7.10 -7.34 -2.60
N LYS A 61 7.13 -7.76 -1.34
CA LYS A 61 6.87 -9.13 -0.92
C LYS A 61 5.40 -9.35 -0.61
N SER A 62 4.78 -8.42 0.11
CA SER A 62 3.37 -8.48 0.50
C SER A 62 2.85 -7.11 0.89
N VAL A 63 1.52 -6.96 0.88
CA VAL A 63 0.83 -5.79 1.40
C VAL A 63 -0.14 -6.22 2.49
N GLU A 64 -0.15 -5.48 3.59
CA GLU A 64 -1.03 -5.69 4.73
C GLU A 64 -2.03 -4.52 4.85
N LEU A 65 -3.29 -4.87 5.12
CA LEU A 65 -4.40 -3.94 5.33
C LEU A 65 -4.89 -4.09 6.77
N VAL A 66 -4.61 -3.10 7.62
CA VAL A 66 -4.97 -3.16 9.04
C VAL A 66 -6.20 -2.31 9.31
N PHE A 67 -7.34 -2.97 9.52
CA PHE A 67 -8.60 -2.31 9.90
C PHE A 67 -8.63 -2.10 11.41
N ARG A 68 -8.80 -0.84 11.85
CA ARG A 68 -9.03 -0.52 13.27
C ARG A 68 -10.53 -0.46 13.54
N TRP A 69 -10.97 -1.18 14.57
CA TRP A 69 -12.38 -1.31 15.00
C TRP A 69 -12.62 -0.49 16.25
#